data_AF-A0A356JA99-F1
#
_entry.id   AF-A0A356JA99-F1
#
_cell.length_a   1.000
_cell.length_b   1.000
_cell.length_c   1.000
_cell.angle_alpha   90.00
_cell.angle_beta   90.00
_cell.angle_gamma   90.00
#
_symmetry.space_group_name_H-M   'P 1'
#
loop_
_entity.id
_entity.type
_entity.pdbx_description
1 polymer ?
#
loop_
_entity_poly.entity_id
_entity_poly.type
_entity_poly.pdbx_seq_one_letter_code
_entity_poly.pdbx_strand_id
1 'polypeptide(L)'
;MPELPEVETIVNDLKKTILGKKIVSFESGFKKAIKGGNPADFKKNIIGKKIIGVERIGKNIVINLNSGMTILVHLKMTGQLVVKHGTQNVEPDSKNLKPRTQNLSPTEKHLHHCFILNKGSLCFYDIR
;
A
#
# COMPACT_ATOMS: atom_id res chain seq x y z
N MET A 1 7.55 -6.42 15.86
CA MET A 1 6.67 -5.27 15.57
C MET A 1 7.56 -4.06 15.53
N PRO A 2 7.48 -3.22 14.48
CA PRO A 2 8.31 -2.05 14.44
C PRO A 2 8.04 -1.13 15.63
N GLU A 3 9.11 -0.62 16.22
CA GLU A 3 8.99 0.33 17.33
C GLU A 3 8.74 1.76 16.83
N LEU A 4 8.34 2.65 17.75
CA LEU A 4 8.02 4.04 17.41
C LEU A 4 9.07 4.75 16.52
N PRO A 5 10.38 4.69 16.80
CA PRO A 5 11.39 5.34 15.95
C PRO A 5 11.52 4.70 14.55
N GLU A 6 11.26 3.41 14.43
CA GLU A 6 11.30 2.71 13.14
C GLU A 6 10.11 3.12 12.27
N VAL A 7 8.92 3.21 12.87
CA VAL A 7 7.72 3.69 12.16
C VAL A 7 7.91 5.14 11.70
N GLU A 8 8.55 6.00 12.51
CA GLU A 8 8.86 7.37 12.13
C GLU A 8 9.82 7.43 10.92
N THR A 9 10.85 6.58 10.93
CA THR A 9 11.77 6.44 9.79
C THR A 9 11.03 6.04 8.52
N ILE A 10 10.15 5.03 8.60
CA ILE A 10 9.31 4.59 7.48
C ILE A 10 8.44 5.74 6.97
N VAL A 11 7.78 6.49 7.86
CA VAL A 11 6.95 7.64 7.49
C VAL A 11 7.77 8.70 6.76
N ASN A 12 8.99 9.01 7.23
CA ASN A 12 9.86 9.99 6.60
C ASN A 12 10.31 9.55 5.20
N ASP A 13 10.54 8.28 4.97
CA ASP A 13 10.89 7.77 3.64
C ASP A 13 9.67 7.70 2.73
N LEU A 14 8.49 7.37 3.25
CA LEU A 14 7.24 7.47 2.50
C LEU A 14 6.95 8.92 2.08
N LYS A 15 7.16 9.92 2.95
CA LYS A 15 7.01 11.35 2.60
C LYS A 15 7.87 11.72 1.38
N LYS A 16 9.12 11.23 1.31
CA LYS A 16 10.02 11.51 0.18
C LYS A 16 9.59 10.81 -1.11
N THR A 17 8.92 9.66 -1.00
CA THR A 17 8.72 8.75 -2.13
C THR A 17 7.31 8.73 -2.69
N ILE A 18 6.25 8.88 -1.89
CA ILE A 18 4.85 8.74 -2.32
C ILE A 18 4.04 10.04 -2.25
N LEU A 19 4.54 11.05 -1.53
CA LEU A 19 3.83 12.32 -1.38
C LEU A 19 3.60 12.99 -2.75
N GLY A 20 2.39 13.52 -2.94
CA GLY A 20 1.98 14.14 -4.19
C GLY A 20 1.61 13.17 -5.31
N LYS A 21 1.79 11.86 -5.15
CA LYS A 21 1.37 10.86 -6.15
C LYS A 21 -0.13 10.60 -6.09
N LYS A 22 -0.69 10.18 -7.21
CA LYS A 22 -2.11 9.83 -7.37
C LYS A 22 -2.26 8.31 -7.35
N ILE A 23 -3.21 7.80 -6.58
CA ILE A 23 -3.57 6.37 -6.58
C ILE A 23 -4.37 6.09 -7.85
N VAL A 24 -3.84 5.22 -8.71
CA VAL A 24 -4.46 4.85 -10.00
C VAL A 24 -5.26 3.58 -9.86
N SER A 25 -4.72 2.60 -9.12
CA SER A 25 -5.40 1.33 -8.87
C SER A 25 -5.03 0.79 -7.50
N PHE A 26 -5.81 -0.18 -7.05
CA PHE A 26 -5.61 -0.90 -5.81
C PHE A 26 -5.93 -2.38 -6.01
N GLU A 27 -4.99 -3.21 -5.58
CA GLU A 27 -5.08 -4.66 -5.61
C GLU A 27 -4.92 -5.21 -4.20
N SER A 28 -5.69 -6.25 -3.89
CA SER A 28 -5.61 -6.89 -2.59
C SER A 28 -5.79 -8.40 -2.72
N GLY A 29 -4.77 -9.13 -2.30
CA GLY A 29 -4.81 -10.58 -2.10
C GLY A 29 -5.54 -10.97 -0.81
N PHE A 30 -5.58 -10.08 0.19
CA PHE A 30 -6.16 -10.37 1.50
C PHE A 30 -7.25 -9.37 1.93
N LYS A 31 -8.44 -9.48 1.31
CA LYS A 31 -9.58 -8.57 1.54
C LYS A 31 -10.03 -8.46 3.01
N LYS A 32 -9.80 -9.51 3.82
CA LYS A 32 -10.19 -9.55 5.24
C LYS A 32 -9.44 -8.55 6.13
N ALA A 33 -8.25 -8.11 5.71
CA ALA A 33 -7.46 -7.10 6.41
C ALA A 33 -7.95 -5.67 6.18
N ILE A 34 -8.77 -5.43 5.14
CA ILE A 34 -9.38 -4.12 4.91
C ILE A 34 -10.51 -3.95 5.92
N LYS A 35 -10.35 -2.97 6.81
CA LYS A 35 -11.36 -2.59 7.82
C LYS A 35 -11.99 -1.25 7.42
N GLY A 36 -13.20 -1.00 7.90
CA GLY A 36 -13.92 0.26 7.64
C GLY A 36 -14.93 0.22 6.48
N GLY A 37 -15.33 -0.97 6.01
CA GLY A 37 -16.42 -1.13 5.05
C GLY A 37 -16.21 -2.28 4.07
N ASN A 38 -16.99 -2.28 2.98
CA ASN A 38 -16.80 -3.22 1.87
C ASN A 38 -15.49 -2.88 1.12
N PRO A 39 -14.63 -3.86 0.79
CA PRO A 39 -13.45 -3.66 -0.06
C PRO A 39 -13.72 -2.91 -1.38
N ALA A 40 -14.91 -3.05 -1.96
CA ALA A 40 -15.30 -2.33 -3.16
C ALA A 40 -15.43 -0.82 -2.92
N ASP A 41 -16.07 -0.44 -1.80
CA ASP A 41 -16.23 0.97 -1.42
C ASP A 41 -14.88 1.59 -1.05
N PHE A 42 -14.03 0.84 -0.35
CA PHE A 42 -12.65 1.25 -0.09
C PHE A 42 -11.92 1.61 -1.39
N LYS A 43 -11.96 0.71 -2.39
CA LYS A 43 -11.33 0.93 -3.69
C LYS A 43 -11.90 2.16 -4.40
N LYS A 44 -13.23 2.33 -4.41
CA LYS A 44 -13.90 3.50 -5.01
C LYS A 44 -13.47 4.81 -4.35
N ASN A 45 -13.29 4.79 -3.03
CA ASN A 45 -12.96 5.97 -2.25
C ASN A 45 -11.51 6.44 -2.47
N ILE A 46 -10.56 5.51 -2.65
CA ILE A 46 -9.13 5.86 -2.78
C ILE A 46 -8.67 6.08 -4.22
N ILE A 47 -9.32 5.46 -5.21
CA ILE A 47 -8.90 5.59 -6.61
C ILE A 47 -9.08 7.02 -7.09
N GLY A 48 -8.07 7.50 -7.80
CA GLY A 48 -8.02 8.84 -8.34
C GLY A 48 -7.66 9.91 -7.31
N LYS A 49 -7.44 9.57 -6.04
CA LYS A 49 -7.07 10.52 -5.00
C LYS A 49 -5.57 10.75 -4.94
N LYS A 50 -5.17 11.96 -4.59
CA LYS A 50 -3.78 12.38 -4.43
C LYS A 50 -3.37 12.26 -2.97
N ILE A 51 -2.20 11.70 -2.72
CA ILE A 51 -1.59 11.64 -1.38
C ILE A 51 -1.05 13.02 -1.04
N ILE A 52 -1.58 13.65 0.01
CA ILE A 52 -1.24 15.00 0.45
C ILE A 52 -0.46 15.03 1.76
N GLY A 53 -0.44 13.93 2.51
CA GLY A 53 0.30 13.83 3.76
C GLY A 53 0.58 12.37 4.10
N VAL A 54 1.69 12.16 4.81
CA VAL A 54 1.99 10.89 5.47
C VAL A 54 2.48 11.26 6.86
N GLU A 55 1.90 10.68 7.90
CA GLU A 55 2.26 10.96 9.29
C GLU A 55 2.20 9.69 10.13
N ARG A 56 2.68 9.78 11.37
CA ARG A 56 2.65 8.68 12.33
C ARG A 56 1.75 9.06 13.49
N ILE A 57 0.84 8.15 13.86
CA ILE A 57 0.11 8.22 15.13
C ILE A 57 0.36 6.93 15.90
N GLY A 58 1.19 7.02 16.96
CA GLY A 58 1.63 5.84 17.70
C GLY A 58 2.37 4.85 16.78
N LYS A 59 1.84 3.65 16.64
CA LYS A 59 2.39 2.58 15.78
C LYS A 59 1.70 2.50 14.40
N ASN A 60 0.87 3.49 14.07
CA ASN A 60 0.16 3.57 12.81
C ASN A 60 0.82 4.55 11.87
N ILE A 61 0.88 4.16 10.60
CA ILE A 61 1.21 5.02 9.47
C ILE A 61 -0.12 5.55 8.93
N VAL A 62 -0.20 6.85 8.77
CA VAL A 62 -1.41 7.58 8.42
C VAL A 62 -1.16 8.30 7.10
N ILE A 63 -1.90 7.94 6.05
CA ILE A 63 -1.75 8.49 4.70
C ILE A 63 -2.99 9.32 4.39
N ASN A 64 -2.81 10.64 4.28
CA ASN A 64 -3.87 11.60 4.05
C ASN A 64 -4.08 11.83 2.55
N LEU A 65 -5.34 11.80 2.12
CA LEU A 65 -5.75 12.00 0.74
C LEU A 65 -6.41 13.37 0.56
N ASN A 66 -6.29 13.94 -0.64
CA ASN A 66 -6.88 15.24 -0.98
C ASN A 66 -8.42 15.30 -0.89
N SER A 67 -9.10 14.15 -0.77
CA SER A 67 -10.55 14.08 -0.55
C SER A 67 -10.96 14.25 0.91
N GLY A 68 -10.03 14.49 1.84
CA GLY A 68 -10.30 14.52 3.29
C GLY A 68 -10.40 13.13 3.92
N MET A 69 -10.07 12.07 3.18
CA MET A 69 -10.02 10.70 3.68
C MET A 69 -8.60 10.32 4.06
N THR A 70 -8.49 9.36 4.98
CA THR A 70 -7.21 8.91 5.51
C THR A 70 -7.13 7.39 5.48
N ILE A 71 -6.01 6.86 4.98
CA ILE A 71 -5.69 5.44 5.01
C ILE A 71 -4.77 5.19 6.19
N LEU A 72 -5.17 4.27 7.07
CA LEU A 72 -4.40 3.88 8.24
C LEU A 72 -3.78 2.50 8.01
N VAL A 73 -2.46 2.41 8.15
CA VAL A 73 -1.68 1.19 7.97
C VAL A 73 -0.97 0.85 9.26
N HIS A 74 -1.15 -0.39 9.74
CA HIS A 74 -0.49 -0.90 10.93
C HIS A 74 0.39 -2.10 10.54
N LEU A 75 1.71 -2.00 10.74
CA LEU A 75 2.66 -3.03 10.31
C LEU A 75 2.63 -4.32 11.13
N LYS A 76 2.07 -4.30 12.34
CA LYS A 76 2.01 -5.47 13.23
C LYS A 76 3.41 -6.05 13.44
N MET A 77 3.58 -7.37 13.45
CA MET A 77 4.87 -8.00 13.77
C MET A 77 5.81 -8.08 12.56
N THR A 78 5.26 -8.43 11.40
CA THR A 78 6.00 -8.84 10.19
C THR A 78 5.66 -8.03 8.96
N GLY A 79 4.73 -7.07 9.08
CA GLY A 79 4.29 -6.24 7.97
C GLY A 79 5.41 -5.32 7.48
N GLN A 80 5.56 -5.24 6.16
CA GLN A 80 6.55 -4.43 5.48
C GLN A 80 5.88 -3.59 4.39
N LEU A 81 6.29 -2.33 4.28
CA LEU A 81 5.92 -1.47 3.16
C LEU A 81 7.10 -1.33 2.22
N VAL A 82 6.86 -1.63 0.94
CA VAL A 82 7.87 -1.56 -0.11
C VAL A 82 7.40 -0.59 -1.16
N VAL A 83 8.22 0.42 -1.44
CA VAL A 83 8.00 1.36 -2.54
C VAL A 83 8.80 0.88 -3.75
N LYS A 84 8.12 0.67 -4.88
CA LYS A 84 8.76 0.40 -6.16
C LYS A 84 8.76 1.67 -6.99
N HIS A 85 9.93 2.08 -7.45
CA HIS A 85 10.10 3.24 -8.33
C HIS A 85 10.02 2.78 -9.79
N GLY A 86 9.25 3.49 -10.61
CA GLY A 86 9.16 3.20 -12.04
C GLY A 86 8.26 4.20 -12.78
N THR A 87 8.62 4.47 -14.03
CA THR A 87 7.81 5.18 -15.05
C THR A 87 6.99 4.22 -15.91
N GLN A 88 6.98 2.93 -15.59
CA GLN A 88 6.32 1.93 -16.40
C GLN A 88 4.82 1.95 -16.12
N ASN A 89 4.03 2.09 -17.18
CA ASN A 89 2.62 1.74 -17.19
C ASN A 89 2.47 0.36 -16.53
N VAL A 90 2.02 0.33 -15.28
CA VAL A 90 1.55 -0.89 -14.68
C VAL A 90 0.20 -1.14 -15.35
N GLU A 91 0.24 -1.84 -16.48
CA GLU A 91 -0.95 -2.50 -16.98
C GLU A 91 -1.50 -3.32 -15.80
N PRO A 92 -2.76 -3.13 -15.40
CA PRO A 92 -3.36 -3.97 -14.39
C PRO A 92 -3.43 -5.36 -15.01
N ASP A 93 -2.46 -6.21 -14.70
CA ASP A 93 -2.40 -7.58 -15.17
C ASP A 93 -3.48 -8.38 -14.43
N SER A 94 -4.73 -8.09 -14.81
CA SER A 94 -5.96 -8.59 -14.23
C SER A 94 -6.17 -10.08 -14.54
N LYS A 95 -5.12 -10.80 -14.94
CA LYS A 95 -5.13 -12.21 -15.33
C LYS A 95 -4.16 -13.11 -14.55
N ASN A 96 -3.39 -12.64 -13.57
CA ASN A 96 -2.50 -13.51 -12.79
C ASN A 96 -2.73 -13.46 -11.27
N LEU A 97 -3.98 -13.62 -10.82
CA LEU A 97 -4.29 -13.94 -9.41
C LEU A 97 -4.58 -15.43 -9.15
N LYS A 98 -4.16 -16.33 -10.06
CA LYS A 98 -4.07 -17.79 -9.81
C LYS A 98 -2.77 -18.32 -10.45
N PRO A 99 -2.20 -19.41 -9.90
CA PRO A 99 -0.75 -19.57 -9.72
C PRO A 99 -0.08 -19.80 -11.06
N ARG A 100 0.68 -18.82 -11.52
CA ARG A 100 1.69 -19.05 -12.56
C ARG A 100 2.82 -19.79 -11.88
N THR A 101 2.74 -21.11 -11.95
CA THR A 101 3.81 -22.03 -11.62
C THR A 101 5.09 -21.55 -12.30
N GLN A 102 6.19 -21.54 -11.54
CA GLN A 102 7.57 -21.22 -11.92
C GLN A 102 8.01 -19.78 -11.57
N ASN A 103 8.69 -19.70 -10.41
CA ASN A 103 9.59 -18.63 -9.97
C ASN A 103 8.97 -17.26 -9.63
N LEU A 104 7.91 -17.24 -8.79
CA LEU A 104 7.65 -16.03 -8.01
C LEU A 104 8.76 -15.85 -6.98
N SER A 105 9.28 -14.62 -6.88
CA SER A 105 10.22 -14.25 -5.83
C SER A 105 9.56 -14.52 -4.45
N PRO A 106 10.30 -14.96 -3.42
CA PRO A 106 9.72 -15.32 -2.12
C PRO A 106 8.84 -14.23 -1.50
N THR A 107 9.09 -12.97 -1.87
CA THR A 107 8.36 -11.77 -1.45
C THR A 107 6.93 -11.69 -2.01
N GLU A 108 6.64 -12.21 -3.20
CA GLU A 108 5.32 -12.07 -3.83
C GLU A 108 4.22 -12.92 -3.16
N LYS A 109 4.61 -14.01 -2.47
CA LYS A 109 3.67 -14.91 -1.78
C LYS A 109 2.93 -14.26 -0.62
N HIS A 110 3.49 -13.19 -0.06
CA HIS A 110 2.98 -12.50 1.13
C HIS A 110 2.37 -11.13 0.81
N LEU A 111 2.06 -10.87 -0.47
CA LEU A 111 1.45 -9.61 -0.90
C LEU A 111 0.00 -9.51 -0.45
N HIS A 112 -0.29 -8.60 0.48
CA HIS A 112 -1.65 -8.40 1.00
C HIS A 112 -2.39 -7.30 0.23
N HIS A 113 -1.72 -6.16 0.05
CA HIS A 113 -2.29 -4.96 -0.56
C HIS A 113 -1.22 -4.28 -1.43
N CYS A 114 -1.60 -3.80 -2.61
CA CYS A 114 -0.74 -2.90 -3.37
C CYS A 114 -1.52 -1.71 -3.93
N PHE A 115 -0.98 -0.52 -3.67
CA PHE A 115 -1.43 0.75 -4.23
C PHE A 115 -0.59 1.05 -5.46
N ILE A 116 -1.23 1.01 -6.63
CA ILE A 116 -0.60 1.40 -7.88
C ILE A 116 -0.71 2.91 -7.99
N LEU A 117 0.42 3.60 -8.07
CA LEU A 117 0.49 5.05 -8.15
C LEU A 117 0.74 5.46 -9.60
N ASN A 118 0.50 6.73 -9.92
CA ASN A 118 0.84 7.28 -11.24
C ASN A 118 2.35 7.24 -11.55
N LYS A 119 3.20 7.10 -10.52
CA LYS A 119 4.65 6.92 -10.64
C LYS A 119 5.12 5.88 -9.60
N GLY A 120 5.17 4.62 -9.99
CA GLY A 120 5.58 3.50 -9.13
C GLY A 120 4.42 2.89 -8.33
N SER A 121 4.74 2.12 -7.29
CA SER A 121 3.74 1.45 -6.44
C SER A 121 4.18 1.40 -4.98
N LEU A 122 3.20 1.28 -4.09
CA LEU A 122 3.38 1.05 -2.66
C LEU A 122 2.70 -0.28 -2.33
N CYS A 123 3.48 -1.32 -2.04
CA CYS A 123 2.95 -2.62 -1.70
C CYS A 123 3.19 -2.95 -0.22
N PHE A 124 2.20 -3.57 0.41
CA PHE A 124 2.23 -4.08 1.77
C PHE A 124 2.32 -5.60 1.75
N TYR A 125 3.34 -6.11 2.42
CA TYR A 125 3.61 -7.54 2.57
C TYR A 125 3.49 -7.92 4.04
N ASP A 126 2.86 -9.05 4.34
CA ASP A 126 2.83 -9.61 5.69
C ASP A 126 2.88 -11.14 5.64
N ILE A 127 3.68 -11.73 6.51
CA ILE A 127 3.91 -13.18 6.56
C ILE A 127 2.79 -13.87 7.37
N ARG A 128 2.10 -13.13 8.25
CA ARG A 128 1.11 -13.66 9.19
C ARG A 128 -0.33 -13.42 8.76
#